data_AF-A0A958VDD7-F1
#
_entry.id   AF-A0A958VDD7-F1
#
_cell.length_a   1.000
_cell.length_b   1.000
_cell.length_c   1.000
_cell.angle_alpha   90.00
_cell.angle_beta   90.00
_cell.angle_gamma   90.00
#
_symmetry.space_group_name_H-M   'P 1'
#
loop_
_entity.id
_entity.type
_entity.pdbx_description
1 polymer ?
#
loop_
_entity_poly.entity_id
_entity_poly.type
_entity_poly.pdbx_seq_one_letter_code
_entity_poly.pdbx_strand_id
1 'polypeptide(L)'
;MKIRYDFVTNSSSTSFIIISDGEFNLKKFIDAVGIEKESPFIDLYKDLFESFKYSMSPAREYYEQCNSSREYSTFEDFVKSWFWYGKELLPKILDAESQGKQVFLGGLRSDNGEIEGFFCTDEFIIEADGLHIDARENGW
;
A
#
# COMPACT_ATOMS: atom_id res chain seq x y z
N MET A 1 -11.77 -28.75 10.40
CA MET A 1 -11.32 -27.35 10.48
C MET A 1 -10.87 -27.09 11.90
N LYS A 2 -9.60 -26.66 12.12
CA LYS A 2 -9.08 -26.24 13.42
C LYS A 2 -8.85 -24.74 13.33
N ILE A 3 -9.60 -23.95 14.10
CA ILE A 3 -9.43 -22.50 14.17
C ILE A 3 -8.50 -22.22 15.36
N ARG A 4 -7.39 -21.53 15.10
CA ARG A 4 -6.49 -21.04 16.15
C ARG A 4 -7.07 -19.77 16.76
N TYR A 5 -7.10 -19.71 18.09
CA TYR A 5 -7.53 -18.55 18.89
C TYR A 5 -6.33 -17.76 19.46
N ASP A 6 -5.14 -18.02 18.94
CA ASP A 6 -3.96 -17.23 19.32
C ASP A 6 -4.16 -15.80 18.77
N PHE A 7 -3.73 -14.79 19.53
CA PHE A 7 -4.06 -13.37 19.36
C PHE A 7 -3.95 -12.92 17.89
N VAL A 8 -5.09 -12.87 17.18
CA VAL A 8 -5.19 -12.21 15.88
C VAL A 8 -5.32 -10.73 16.20
N THR A 9 -4.24 -9.97 16.03
CA THR A 9 -4.36 -8.52 15.92
C THR A 9 -5.07 -8.27 14.60
N ASN A 10 -6.41 -8.22 14.63
CA ASN A 10 -7.17 -7.76 13.49
C ASN A 10 -6.92 -6.26 13.37
N SER A 11 -5.87 -5.86 12.65
CA SER A 11 -5.78 -4.46 12.27
C SER A 11 -7.01 -4.12 11.44
N SER A 12 -7.68 -3.04 11.80
CA SER A 12 -8.78 -2.52 10.99
C SER A 12 -8.27 -1.72 9.79
N SER A 13 -6.94 -1.58 9.65
CA SER A 13 -6.31 -0.87 8.55
C SER A 13 -4.91 -1.37 8.21
N THR A 14 -4.51 -1.22 6.96
CA THR A 14 -3.13 -1.43 6.50
C THR A 14 -2.71 -0.22 5.69
N SER A 15 -1.60 0.43 6.06
CA SER A 15 -1.02 1.49 5.22
C SER A 15 -0.18 0.86 4.12
N PHE A 16 -0.16 1.50 2.96
CA PHE A 16 0.64 1.03 1.84
C PHE A 16 1.36 2.17 1.14
N ILE A 17 2.40 1.78 0.41
CA ILE A 17 3.09 2.62 -0.56
C ILE A 17 3.10 1.96 -1.93
N ILE A 18 2.91 2.76 -2.98
CA ILE A 18 3.04 2.35 -4.38
C ILE A 18 4.09 3.24 -5.04
N ILE A 19 5.15 2.64 -5.58
CA ILE A 19 6.14 3.29 -6.44
C ILE A 19 5.95 2.75 -7.84
N SER A 20 5.61 3.62 -8.79
CA SER A 20 5.37 3.25 -10.19
C SER A 20 6.21 4.08 -11.14
N ASP A 21 6.93 3.40 -12.03
CA ASP A 21 7.52 4.00 -13.22
C ASP A 21 6.44 4.27 -14.28
N GLY A 22 6.07 5.53 -14.46
CA GLY A 22 4.91 5.92 -15.25
C GLY A 22 3.57 5.55 -14.57
N GLU A 23 2.49 5.59 -15.35
CA GLU A 23 1.12 5.47 -14.83
C GLU A 23 0.86 4.13 -14.13
N PHE A 24 0.32 4.21 -12.91
CA PHE A 24 -0.24 3.05 -12.20
C PHE A 24 -1.65 2.70 -12.72
N ASN A 25 -1.75 1.58 -13.45
CA ASN A 25 -2.98 1.08 -14.06
C ASN A 25 -3.18 -0.42 -13.83
N LEU A 26 -4.40 -0.90 -14.08
CA LEU A 26 -4.81 -2.29 -13.80
C LEU A 26 -3.94 -3.32 -14.53
N LYS A 27 -3.59 -3.07 -15.80
CA LYS A 27 -2.75 -4.01 -16.57
C LYS A 27 -1.40 -4.20 -15.89
N LYS A 28 -0.73 -3.10 -15.53
CA LYS A 28 0.56 -3.14 -14.86
C LYS A 28 0.48 -3.85 -13.51
N PHE A 29 -0.59 -3.62 -12.77
CA PHE A 29 -0.83 -4.28 -11.49
C PHE A 29 -1.03 -5.80 -11.65
N ILE A 30 -1.92 -6.23 -12.54
CA ILE A 30 -2.19 -7.66 -12.78
C ILE A 30 -0.94 -8.39 -13.28
N ASP A 31 -0.19 -7.77 -14.19
CA ASP A 31 1.08 -8.33 -14.68
C ASP A 31 2.10 -8.48 -13.52
N ALA A 32 2.14 -7.53 -12.59
CA ALA A 32 3.05 -7.56 -11.44
C ALA A 32 2.64 -8.57 -10.35
N VAL A 33 1.34 -8.78 -10.14
CA VAL A 33 0.83 -9.85 -9.27
C VAL A 33 1.18 -11.24 -9.84
N GLY A 34 1.33 -11.35 -11.16
CA GLY A 34 1.68 -12.61 -11.83
C GLY A 34 0.52 -13.59 -11.90
N ILE A 35 -0.72 -13.10 -11.89
CA ILE A 35 -1.92 -13.93 -12.02
C ILE A 35 -2.33 -14.08 -13.49
N GLU A 36 -2.62 -15.31 -13.91
CA GLU A 36 -3.15 -15.61 -15.24
C GLU A 36 -4.54 -14.98 -15.44
N LYS A 37 -4.82 -14.49 -16.65
CA LYS A 37 -6.06 -13.74 -16.95
C LYS A 37 -7.32 -14.58 -16.81
N GLU A 38 -7.19 -15.88 -17.01
CA GLU A 38 -8.26 -16.88 -16.89
C GLU A 38 -8.37 -17.46 -15.48
N SER A 39 -7.55 -16.98 -14.53
CA SER A 39 -7.61 -17.42 -13.15
C SER A 39 -8.97 -17.09 -12.52
N PRO A 40 -9.59 -18.03 -11.77
CA PRO A 40 -10.83 -17.74 -11.04
C PRO A 40 -10.63 -16.67 -9.95
N PHE A 41 -9.38 -16.32 -9.60
CA PHE A 41 -9.06 -15.27 -8.64
C PHE A 41 -8.82 -13.90 -9.29
N ILE A 42 -8.96 -13.76 -10.61
CA ILE A 42 -8.62 -12.49 -11.27
C ILE A 42 -9.44 -11.31 -10.74
N ASP A 43 -10.71 -11.53 -10.42
CA ASP A 43 -11.61 -10.48 -9.93
C ASP A 43 -11.22 -10.00 -8.53
N LEU A 44 -10.68 -10.89 -7.67
CA LEU A 44 -10.11 -10.52 -6.36
C LEU A 44 -9.03 -9.44 -6.49
N TYR A 45 -8.14 -9.59 -7.47
CA TYR A 45 -7.04 -8.64 -7.69
C TYR A 45 -7.50 -7.37 -8.41
N LYS A 46 -8.53 -7.45 -9.27
CA LYS A 46 -9.15 -6.24 -9.82
C LYS A 46 -9.77 -5.40 -8.71
N ASP A 47 -10.47 -6.03 -7.77
CA ASP A 47 -11.09 -5.34 -6.64
C ASP A 47 -10.02 -4.73 -5.72
N LEU A 48 -8.92 -5.45 -5.44
CA LEU A 48 -7.78 -4.90 -4.70
C LEU A 48 -7.16 -3.70 -5.42
N PHE A 49 -7.01 -3.76 -6.74
CA PHE A 49 -6.51 -2.63 -7.53
C PHE A 49 -7.42 -1.40 -7.39
N GLU A 50 -8.74 -1.58 -7.46
CA GLU A 50 -9.68 -0.50 -7.25
C GLU A 50 -9.55 0.06 -5.82
N SER A 51 -9.48 -0.78 -4.79
CA SER A 51 -9.23 -0.33 -3.41
C SER A 51 -7.98 0.55 -3.29
N PHE A 52 -6.87 0.20 -3.97
CA PHE A 52 -5.70 1.08 -4.04
C PHE A 52 -6.03 2.40 -4.73
N LYS A 53 -6.68 2.38 -5.90
CA LYS A 53 -7.01 3.59 -6.67
C LYS A 53 -7.92 4.55 -5.90
N TYR A 54 -8.86 4.04 -5.10
CA TYR A 54 -9.76 4.85 -4.29
C TYR A 54 -9.09 5.44 -3.04
N SER A 55 -8.09 4.75 -2.48
CA SER A 55 -7.49 5.12 -1.19
C SER A 55 -6.10 5.75 -1.29
N MET A 56 -5.49 5.75 -2.47
CA MET A 56 -4.15 6.32 -2.67
C MET A 56 -4.19 7.82 -2.99
N SER A 57 -3.16 8.54 -2.55
CA SER A 57 -2.86 9.92 -2.97
C SER A 57 -1.36 10.05 -3.23
N PRO A 58 -0.91 11.01 -4.06
CA PRO A 58 0.51 11.31 -4.20
C PRO A 58 1.16 11.50 -2.82
N ALA A 59 2.34 10.93 -2.60
CA ALA A 59 2.93 10.81 -1.26
C ALA A 59 3.06 12.14 -0.52
N ARG A 60 3.43 13.20 -1.23
CA ARG A 60 3.56 14.56 -0.69
C ARG A 60 2.19 15.15 -0.31
N GLU A 61 1.15 14.91 -1.11
CA GLU A 61 -0.23 15.33 -0.80
C GLU A 61 -0.80 14.55 0.38
N TYR A 62 -0.55 13.22 0.44
CA TYR A 62 -0.96 12.39 1.56
C TYR A 62 -0.36 12.88 2.88
N TYR A 63 0.92 13.26 2.87
CA TYR A 63 1.58 13.89 4.00
C TYR A 63 0.88 15.18 4.44
N GLU A 64 0.54 16.07 3.51
CA GLU A 64 -0.17 17.32 3.84
C GLU A 64 -1.55 17.05 4.46
N GLN A 65 -2.27 16.04 3.97
CA GLN A 65 -3.57 15.63 4.50
C GLN A 65 -3.45 15.08 5.93
N CYS A 66 -2.53 14.12 6.14
CA CYS A 66 -2.35 13.44 7.43
C CYS A 66 -1.66 14.32 8.48
N ASN A 67 -0.82 15.26 8.08
CA ASN A 67 -0.06 16.14 8.98
C ASN A 67 -0.75 17.49 9.24
N SER A 68 -2.10 17.54 9.17
CA SER A 68 -2.87 18.76 9.42
C SER A 68 -2.63 19.37 10.81
N SER A 69 -2.28 18.54 11.81
CA SER A 69 -1.89 18.95 13.16
C SER A 69 -0.45 19.50 13.28
N ARG A 70 0.34 19.42 12.20
CA ARG A 70 1.77 19.76 12.15
C ARG A 70 2.62 19.01 13.17
N GLU A 71 2.28 17.75 13.42
CA GLU A 71 3.04 16.86 14.29
C GLU A 71 4.43 16.56 13.73
N TYR A 72 4.53 16.46 12.40
CA TYR A 72 5.78 16.18 11.70
C TYR A 72 6.34 17.45 11.05
N SER A 73 7.63 17.72 11.27
CA SER A 73 8.29 18.92 10.72
C SER A 73 8.59 18.81 9.23
N THR A 74 8.83 17.58 8.74
CA THR A 74 9.15 17.29 7.35
C THR A 74 8.44 16.03 6.88
N PHE A 75 8.38 15.83 5.56
CA PHE A 75 7.88 14.58 4.97
C PHE A 75 8.75 13.39 5.38
N GLU A 76 10.07 13.60 5.44
CA GLU A 76 11.03 12.58 5.82
C GLU A 76 10.82 12.12 7.27
N ASP A 77 10.49 13.05 8.18
CA ASP A 77 10.13 12.73 9.56
C ASP A 77 8.80 11.99 9.65
N PHE A 78 7.82 12.40 8.83
CA PHE A 78 6.55 11.71 8.69
C PHE A 78 6.76 10.25 8.26
N VAL A 79 7.44 9.99 7.13
CA VAL A 79 7.67 8.63 6.65
C VAL A 79 8.38 7.78 7.69
N LYS A 80 9.44 8.30 8.32
CA LYS A 80 10.22 7.57 9.34
C LYS A 80 9.42 7.20 10.59
N SER A 81 8.37 7.95 10.90
CA SER A 81 7.61 7.83 12.15
C SER A 81 6.24 7.18 11.92
N TRP A 82 5.63 7.39 10.76
CA TRP A 82 4.32 6.87 10.38
C TRP A 82 4.37 5.39 10.03
N PHE A 83 5.45 4.95 9.37
CA PHE A 83 5.67 3.54 9.04
C PHE A 83 6.65 2.91 10.02
N TRP A 84 6.35 1.73 10.57
CA TRP A 84 7.24 1.01 11.48
C TRP A 84 8.60 0.68 10.84
N TYR A 85 8.62 0.49 9.52
CA TYR A 85 9.82 0.30 8.69
C TYR A 85 10.24 1.57 7.92
N GLY A 86 9.73 2.74 8.31
CA GLY A 86 9.91 4.01 7.59
C GLY A 86 11.36 4.43 7.36
N LYS A 87 12.29 4.02 8.23
CA LYS A 87 13.74 4.27 8.05
C LYS A 87 14.32 3.51 6.86
N GLU A 88 13.83 2.30 6.60
CA GLU A 88 14.23 1.48 5.45
C GLU A 88 13.50 1.92 4.19
N LEU A 89 12.25 2.38 4.34
CA LEU A 89 11.41 2.83 3.23
C LEU A 89 11.85 4.17 2.64
N LEU A 90 12.25 5.12 3.50
CA LEU A 90 12.52 6.49 3.06
C LEU A 90 13.57 6.58 1.93
N PRO A 91 14.74 5.89 1.98
CA PRO A 91 15.69 5.90 0.87
C PRO A 91 15.07 5.48 -0.46
N LYS A 92 14.17 4.48 -0.46
CA LYS A 92 13.50 3.99 -1.66
C LYS A 92 12.53 5.02 -2.23
N ILE A 93 11.81 5.75 -1.36
CA ILE A 93 10.94 6.87 -1.77
C ILE A 93 11.75 7.99 -2.43
N LEU A 94 12.80 8.45 -1.75
CA LEU A 94 13.60 9.59 -2.23
C LEU A 94 14.33 9.26 -3.54
N ASP A 95 14.85 8.03 -3.68
CA ASP A 95 15.45 7.56 -4.93
C ASP A 95 14.41 7.55 -6.07
N ALA A 96 13.21 7.01 -5.82
CA ALA A 96 12.14 6.97 -6.80
C ALA A 96 11.70 8.37 -7.26
N GLU A 97 11.49 9.30 -6.33
CA GLU A 97 11.16 10.70 -6.66
C GLU A 97 12.29 11.36 -7.48
N SER A 98 13.57 11.10 -7.14
CA SER A 98 14.72 11.63 -7.89
C SER A 98 14.79 11.13 -9.33
N GLN A 99 14.25 9.93 -9.58
CA GLN A 99 14.14 9.32 -10.90
C GLN A 99 12.86 9.73 -11.65
N GLY A 100 12.02 10.60 -11.06
CA GLY A 100 10.75 11.05 -11.65
C GLY A 100 9.65 9.99 -11.63
N LYS A 101 9.79 8.94 -10.80
CA LYS A 101 8.75 7.93 -10.61
C LYS A 101 7.60 8.50 -9.79
N GLN A 102 6.40 7.94 -9.98
CA GLN A 102 5.25 8.28 -9.17
C GLN A 102 5.30 7.54 -7.85
N VAL A 103 5.07 8.24 -6.75
CA VAL A 103 4.98 7.66 -5.41
C VAL A 103 3.63 8.01 -4.81
N PHE A 104 2.89 6.98 -4.40
CA PHE A 104 1.59 7.10 -3.75
C PHE A 104 1.61 6.47 -2.37
N LEU A 105 0.88 7.07 -1.45
CA LEU A 105 0.59 6.52 -0.13
C LEU A 105 -0.92 6.39 0.05
N GLY A 106 -1.34 5.42 0.83
CA GLY A 106 -2.75 5.21 1.13
C GLY A 106 -2.93 4.19 2.24
N GLY A 107 -4.19 3.80 2.48
CA GLY A 107 -4.49 2.73 3.41
C GLY A 107 -5.74 1.96 3.04
N LEU A 108 -5.70 0.66 3.28
CA LEU A 108 -6.84 -0.26 3.20
C LEU A 108 -7.53 -0.35 4.56
N ARG A 109 -8.83 -0.63 4.59
CA ARG A 109 -9.64 -0.76 5.81
C ARG A 109 -10.57 -1.97 5.77
N SER A 110 -10.78 -2.58 6.94
CA SER A 110 -11.61 -3.77 7.08
C SER A 110 -13.11 -3.54 6.88
N ASP A 111 -13.57 -2.28 6.93
CA ASP A 111 -14.97 -1.89 6.78
C ASP A 111 -15.36 -1.53 5.33
N ASN A 112 -14.42 -1.58 4.38
CA ASN A 112 -14.64 -1.22 2.97
C ASN A 112 -15.06 -2.40 2.07
N GLY A 113 -15.22 -3.60 2.62
CA GLY A 113 -15.69 -4.79 1.89
C GLY A 113 -14.85 -6.03 2.15
N GLU A 114 -15.29 -7.17 1.62
CA GLU A 114 -14.66 -8.47 1.88
C GLU A 114 -13.22 -8.55 1.36
N ILE A 115 -12.96 -7.99 0.17
CA ILE A 115 -11.63 -8.05 -0.46
C ILE A 115 -10.64 -7.16 0.28
N GLU A 116 -10.99 -5.90 0.52
CA GLU A 116 -10.14 -4.98 1.26
C GLU A 116 -9.93 -5.46 2.70
N GLY A 117 -10.97 -6.00 3.32
CA GLY A 117 -10.89 -6.62 4.65
C GLY A 117 -10.01 -7.87 4.70
N PHE A 118 -9.94 -8.65 3.62
CA PHE A 118 -8.98 -9.74 3.54
C PHE A 118 -7.54 -9.20 3.49
N PHE A 119 -7.26 -8.28 2.55
CA PHE A 119 -5.90 -7.78 2.35
C PHE A 119 -5.39 -6.84 3.44
N CYS A 120 -6.27 -6.14 4.19
CA CYS A 120 -5.84 -5.33 5.32
C CYS A 120 -5.52 -6.15 6.59
N THR A 121 -5.75 -7.47 6.55
CA THR A 121 -5.36 -8.40 7.61
C THR A 121 -4.11 -9.21 7.25
N ASP A 122 -3.52 -8.94 6.09
CA ASP A 122 -2.32 -9.60 5.59
C ASP A 122 -1.18 -8.57 5.40
N GLU A 123 0.05 -9.06 5.27
CA GLU A 123 1.23 -8.26 4.96
C GLU A 123 1.86 -8.76 3.66
N PHE A 124 1.99 -7.88 2.67
CA PHE A 124 2.52 -8.29 1.37
C PHE A 124 3.36 -7.21 0.71
N ILE A 125 4.28 -7.66 -0.15
CA ILE A 125 5.03 -6.82 -1.08
C ILE A 125 4.81 -7.37 -2.49
N ILE A 126 4.51 -6.49 -3.44
CA ILE A 126 4.52 -6.81 -4.87
C ILE A 126 5.72 -6.07 -5.46
N GLU A 127 6.67 -6.82 -6.04
CA GLU A 127 7.86 -6.28 -6.70
C GLU A 127 7.91 -6.82 -8.13
N ALA A 128 7.88 -5.91 -9.09
CA ALA A 128 7.99 -6.20 -10.51
C ALA A 128 8.73 -5.06 -11.23
N ASP A 129 9.15 -5.30 -12.47
CA ASP A 129 9.83 -4.27 -13.27
C ASP A 129 8.95 -3.02 -13.40
N GLY A 130 9.42 -1.92 -12.82
CA GLY A 130 8.75 -0.62 -12.82
C GLY A 130 7.56 -0.50 -11.87
N LEU A 131 7.25 -1.48 -11.01
CA LEU A 131 6.21 -1.38 -9.98
C LEU A 131 6.65 -2.01 -8.67
N HIS A 132 6.55 -1.24 -7.59
CA HIS A 132 6.72 -1.72 -6.23
C HIS A 132 5.51 -1.31 -5.39
N ILE A 133 4.92 -2.26 -4.69
CA ILE A 133 3.85 -2.04 -3.72
C ILE A 133 4.29 -2.67 -2.41
N ASP A 134 4.28 -1.91 -1.33
CA ASP A 134 4.58 -2.41 0.02
C ASP A 134 3.41 -2.11 0.93
N ALA A 135 2.75 -3.18 1.39
CA ALA A 135 1.59 -3.16 2.27
C ALA A 135 1.89 -3.98 3.54
N ARG A 136 3.13 -3.93 4.04
CA ARG A 136 3.53 -4.57 5.30
C ARG A 136 3.21 -3.76 6.55
N GLU A 137 2.71 -2.54 6.40
CA GLU A 137 2.29 -1.71 7.55
C GLU A 137 0.89 -2.13 8.00
N ASN A 138 0.82 -3.24 8.70
CA ASN A 138 -0.42 -3.76 9.28
C ASN A 138 -0.53 -3.29 10.74
N GLY A 139 -0.86 -2.00 10.91
CA GLY A 139 -0.85 -1.31 12.20
C GLY A 139 -2.16 -0.57 12.49
N TRP A 140 -2.53 -0.54 13.78
CA TRP A 140 -3.52 0.35 14.39
C TRP A 140 -2.94 1.75 14.60
#